data_AF-A0A924X350-F1
#
_entry.id   AF-A0A924X350-F1
#
_cell.length_a   1.000
_cell.length_b   1.000
_cell.length_c   1.000
_cell.angle_alpha   90.00
_cell.angle_beta   90.00
_cell.angle_gamma   90.00
#
_symmetry.space_group_name_H-M   'P 1'
#
loop_
_entity.id
_entity.type
_entity.pdbx_description
1 polymer ?
#
loop_
_entity_poly.entity_id
_entity_poly.type
_entity_poly.pdbx_seq_one_letter_code
_entity_poly.pdbx_strand_id
1 'polypeptide(L)'
;MHNFNFRQVRGFTLIEVLVAMAILAVALAAANRASSLAINHSIEIKQRILADLVAENRLNLHLAQDDWGVGAFNGVANQGGLNFAWQEQITSTPNPAFMKIVVTVADPNDAKHQLRHLVGFLINPKFQYAKLN
;
A
#
# COMPACT_ATOMS: atom_id res chain seq x y z
N MET A 1 41.75 -66.86 -13.89
CA MET A 1 42.40 -65.69 -13.25
C MET A 1 41.54 -64.48 -13.54
N HIS A 2 40.82 -63.97 -12.53
CA HIS A 2 39.88 -62.85 -12.68
C HIS A 2 40.45 -61.68 -11.88
N ASN A 3 40.98 -60.67 -12.57
CA ASN A 3 41.54 -59.48 -11.95
C ASN A 3 40.39 -58.56 -11.54
N PHE A 4 40.14 -58.45 -10.23
CA PHE A 4 39.25 -57.44 -9.69
C PHE A 4 39.95 -56.08 -9.72
N ASN A 5 39.64 -55.28 -10.74
CA ASN A 5 39.99 -53.87 -10.76
C ASN A 5 39.17 -53.13 -9.69
N PHE A 6 39.79 -52.82 -8.55
CA PHE A 6 39.22 -51.91 -7.57
C PHE A 6 39.22 -50.49 -8.14
N ARG A 7 38.04 -50.02 -8.52
CA ARG A 7 37.81 -48.64 -8.96
C ARG A 7 38.07 -47.72 -7.76
N GLN A 8 39.11 -46.89 -7.82
CA GLN A 8 39.38 -45.92 -6.75
C GLN A 8 38.25 -44.88 -6.72
N VAL A 9 37.47 -44.91 -5.64
CA VAL A 9 36.50 -43.86 -5.31
C VAL A 9 37.31 -42.65 -4.86
N ARG A 10 37.35 -41.59 -5.69
CA ARG A 10 37.93 -40.31 -5.29
C ARG A 10 37.06 -39.70 -4.19
N GLY A 11 37.62 -39.52 -3.00
CA GLY A 11 36.96 -38.79 -1.91
C GLY A 11 36.91 -37.29 -2.20
N PHE A 12 35.89 -36.60 -1.68
CA PHE A 12 35.78 -35.15 -1.75
C PHE A 12 36.95 -34.47 -1.04
N THR A 13 37.52 -33.45 -1.66
CA THR A 13 38.60 -32.68 -1.04
C THR A 13 38.03 -31.65 -0.07
N LEU A 14 38.81 -31.25 0.94
CA LEU A 14 38.40 -30.23 1.92
C LEU A 14 38.08 -28.89 1.22
N ILE A 15 38.84 -28.54 0.17
CA ILE A 15 38.60 -27.33 -0.61
C ILE A 15 37.27 -27.36 -1.36
N GLU A 16 36.82 -28.53 -1.82
CA GLU A 16 35.56 -28.68 -2.56
C GLU A 16 34.35 -28.46 -1.66
N VAL A 17 34.39 -29.00 -0.44
CA VAL A 17 33.35 -28.73 0.58
C VAL A 17 33.36 -27.25 0.97
N LEU A 18 34.54 -26.64 1.14
CA LEU A 18 34.64 -25.20 1.44
C LEU A 18 34.07 -24.32 0.32
N VAL A 19 34.38 -24.64 -0.94
CA VAL A 19 33.84 -23.92 -2.10
C VAL A 19 32.33 -24.12 -2.20
N ALA A 20 31.83 -25.34 -1.99
CA ALA A 20 30.40 -25.62 -1.99
C ALA A 20 29.67 -24.84 -0.88
N MET A 21 30.24 -24.80 0.34
CA MET A 21 29.71 -24.00 1.44
C MET A 21 29.77 -22.51 1.16
N ALA A 22 30.84 -22.00 0.53
CA ALA A 22 30.94 -20.59 0.16
C ALA A 22 29.84 -20.21 -0.83
N ILE A 23 29.64 -21.01 -1.89
CA ILE A 23 28.56 -20.80 -2.86
C ILE A 23 27.18 -20.86 -2.18
N LEU A 24 26.97 -21.86 -1.33
CA LEU A 24 25.73 -22.01 -0.57
C LEU A 24 25.46 -20.80 0.33
N ALA A 25 26.49 -20.31 1.03
CA ALA A 25 26.38 -19.14 1.89
C ALA A 25 25.97 -17.89 1.09
N VAL A 26 26.57 -17.67 -0.09
CA VAL A 26 26.18 -16.56 -0.98
C VAL A 26 24.74 -16.73 -1.47
N ALA A 27 24.35 -17.94 -1.88
CA ALA A 27 22.99 -18.21 -2.35
C ALA A 27 21.95 -17.95 -1.25
N LEU A 28 22.21 -18.38 -0.01
CA LEU A 28 21.34 -18.13 1.14
C LEU A 28 21.28 -16.63 1.50
N ALA A 29 22.40 -15.92 1.45
CA ALA A 29 22.43 -14.48 1.69
C ALA A 29 21.59 -13.72 0.65
N ALA A 30 21.68 -14.10 -0.63
CA ALA A 30 20.86 -13.54 -1.69
C ALA A 30 19.37 -13.85 -1.49
N ALA A 31 19.03 -15.09 -1.15
CA ALA A 31 17.65 -15.50 -0.88
C ALA A 31 17.05 -14.73 0.31
N ASN A 32 17.80 -14.59 1.41
CA ASN A 32 17.33 -13.83 2.56
C ASN A 32 17.09 -12.36 2.22
N ARG A 33 18.00 -11.74 1.45
CA ARG A 33 17.83 -10.38 0.95
C ARG A 33 16.57 -10.24 0.10
N ALA A 34 16.32 -11.18 -0.81
CA ALA A 34 15.11 -11.19 -1.65
C ALA A 34 13.83 -11.31 -0.78
N SER A 35 13.84 -12.17 0.23
CA SER A 35 12.72 -12.29 1.19
C SER A 35 12.48 -11.00 1.97
N SER A 36 13.53 -10.32 2.45
CA SER A 36 13.39 -9.03 3.14
C SER A 36 12.78 -7.96 2.23
N LEU A 37 13.20 -7.90 0.96
CA LEU A 37 12.62 -6.99 -0.02
C LEU A 37 11.14 -7.27 -0.26
N ALA A 38 10.76 -8.54 -0.41
CA ALA A 38 9.36 -8.95 -0.59
C ALA A 38 8.48 -8.59 0.61
N ILE A 39 8.99 -8.77 1.83
CA ILE A 39 8.29 -8.40 3.07
C ILE A 39 8.06 -6.88 3.12
N ASN A 40 9.10 -6.08 2.87
CA ASN A 40 8.98 -4.62 2.89
C ASN A 40 7.98 -4.11 1.85
N HIS A 41 8.00 -4.69 0.65
CA HIS A 41 7.04 -4.35 -0.41
C HIS A 41 5.59 -4.71 -0.02
N SER A 42 5.39 -5.85 0.63
CA SER A 42 4.07 -6.26 1.13
C SER A 42 3.54 -5.28 2.20
N ILE A 43 4.41 -4.80 3.09
CA ILE A 43 4.05 -3.78 4.10
C ILE A 43 3.62 -2.47 3.41
N GLU A 44 4.37 -2.01 2.41
CA GLU A 44 4.05 -0.79 1.67
C GLU A 44 2.70 -0.90 0.95
N ILE A 45 2.45 -2.02 0.25
CA ILE A 45 1.16 -2.26 -0.42
C ILE A 45 0.03 -2.25 0.60
N LYS A 46 0.20 -2.93 1.74
CA LYS A 46 -0.81 -2.96 2.80
C LYS A 46 -1.12 -1.55 3.30
N GLN A 47 -0.11 -0.70 3.53
CA GLN A 47 -0.33 0.69 3.95
C GLN A 47 -1.11 1.49 2.91
N ARG A 48 -0.82 1.31 1.62
CA ARG A 48 -1.56 1.97 0.53
C ARG A 48 -3.03 1.54 0.49
N ILE A 49 -3.32 0.25 0.68
CA ILE A 49 -4.70 -0.26 0.76
C ILE A 49 -5.43 0.35 1.96
N LEU A 50 -4.80 0.40 3.14
CA LEU A 50 -5.40 1.00 4.33
C LEU A 50 -5.64 2.51 4.14
N ALA A 51 -4.71 3.23 3.52
CA ALA A 51 -4.87 4.64 3.19
C ALA A 51 -6.02 4.86 2.18
N ASP A 52 -6.22 3.94 1.24
CA ASP A 52 -7.36 3.99 0.32
C ASP A 52 -8.69 3.82 1.05
N LEU A 53 -8.79 2.84 1.95
CA LEU A 53 -9.98 2.66 2.79
C LEU A 53 -10.27 3.89 3.65
N VAL A 54 -9.24 4.58 4.17
CA VAL A 54 -9.43 5.85 4.87
C VAL A 54 -10.04 6.90 3.93
N ALA A 55 -9.49 7.06 2.73
CA ALA A 55 -9.99 8.03 1.76
C ALA A 55 -11.43 7.75 1.30
N GLU A 56 -11.76 6.47 1.05
CA GLU A 56 -13.12 6.04 0.69
C GLU A 56 -14.11 6.24 1.85
N ASN A 57 -13.73 5.89 3.08
CA ASN A 57 -14.56 6.11 4.26
C ASN A 57 -14.88 7.60 4.43
N ARG A 58 -13.88 8.46 4.26
CA ARG A 58 -14.02 9.91 4.27
C ARG A 58 -15.04 10.41 3.23
N LEU A 59 -14.91 9.97 1.98
CA LEU A 59 -15.87 10.28 0.92
C LEU A 59 -17.29 9.80 1.27
N ASN A 60 -17.42 8.56 1.74
CA ASN A 60 -18.72 7.96 2.08
C ASN A 60 -19.39 8.64 3.28
N LEU A 61 -18.62 9.15 4.24
CA LEU A 61 -19.16 9.91 5.37
C LEU A 61 -19.85 11.20 4.91
N HIS A 62 -19.25 11.94 3.97
CA HIS A 62 -19.88 13.13 3.39
C HIS A 62 -21.16 12.80 2.62
N LEU A 63 -21.17 11.68 1.88
CA LEU A 63 -22.36 11.20 1.19
C LEU A 63 -23.48 10.77 2.16
N ALA A 64 -23.12 10.21 3.31
CA ALA A 64 -24.09 9.73 4.31
C ALA A 64 -24.65 10.84 5.20
N GLN A 65 -23.83 11.84 5.55
CA GLN A 65 -24.22 12.92 6.48
C GLN A 65 -24.90 14.10 5.78
N ASP A 66 -24.90 14.12 4.44
CA ASP A 66 -25.43 15.24 3.66
C ASP A 66 -24.77 16.58 4.03
N ASP A 67 -23.53 16.52 4.53
CA ASP A 67 -22.75 17.68 4.93
C ASP A 67 -21.93 18.20 3.73
N TRP A 68 -22.40 19.32 3.18
CA TRP A 68 -21.89 19.93 1.95
C TRP A 68 -21.18 21.27 2.19
N GLY A 69 -20.60 21.47 3.37
CA GLY A 69 -19.78 22.65 3.64
C GLY A 69 -18.56 22.73 2.72
N VAL A 70 -18.50 23.75 1.85
CA VAL A 70 -17.28 24.07 1.11
C VAL A 70 -16.20 24.50 2.11
N GLY A 71 -15.03 23.88 2.04
CA GLY A 71 -13.99 24.12 3.02
C GLY A 71 -12.83 23.14 2.96
N ALA A 72 -11.89 23.36 3.87
CA ALA A 72 -10.76 22.48 4.12
C ALA A 72 -10.95 21.80 5.48
N PHE A 73 -10.82 20.49 5.51
CA PHE A 73 -10.92 19.68 6.73
C PHE A 73 -9.67 18.83 6.88
N ASN A 74 -9.34 18.46 8.10
CA ASN A 74 -8.25 17.55 8.37
C ASN A 74 -8.51 16.78 9.65
N GLY A 75 -7.76 15.69 9.82
CA GLY A 75 -7.82 14.91 11.03
C GLY A 75 -6.95 13.66 10.96
N VAL A 76 -7.21 12.74 11.88
CA VAL A 76 -6.53 11.46 11.96
C VAL A 76 -7.57 10.35 11.92
N ALA A 77 -7.31 9.30 11.15
CA ALA A 77 -8.12 8.10 11.10
C ALA A 77 -7.28 6.90 11.55
N ASN A 78 -7.83 6.07 12.45
CA ASN A 78 -7.21 4.81 12.83
C ASN A 78 -7.72 3.71 11.89
N GLN A 79 -6.82 3.09 11.13
CA GLN A 79 -7.16 2.02 10.20
C GLN A 79 -6.11 0.91 10.25
N GLY A 80 -6.53 -0.32 10.54
CA GLY A 80 -5.62 -1.47 10.61
C GLY A 80 -4.54 -1.33 11.68
N GLY A 81 -4.79 -0.59 12.76
CA GLY A 81 -3.85 -0.31 13.84
C GLY A 81 -2.86 0.83 13.55
N LEU A 82 -2.98 1.52 12.41
CA LEU A 82 -2.16 2.67 12.05
C LEU A 82 -2.98 3.95 12.09
N ASN A 83 -2.34 5.06 12.47
CA ASN A 83 -2.95 6.38 12.46
C ASN A 83 -2.55 7.12 11.19
N PHE A 84 -3.53 7.39 10.32
CA PHE A 84 -3.33 8.12 9.08
C PHE A 84 -3.79 9.56 9.24
N ALA A 85 -2.90 10.52 9.00
CA ALA A 85 -3.28 11.91 8.85
C ALA A 85 -3.95 12.10 7.48
N TRP A 86 -5.13 12.69 7.47
CA TRP A 86 -5.88 12.97 6.25
C TRP A 86 -6.25 14.45 6.15
N GLN A 87 -6.40 14.92 4.92
CA GLN A 87 -6.88 16.26 4.60
C GLN A 87 -7.93 16.16 3.50
N GLU A 88 -8.94 17.01 3.59
CA GLU A 88 -10.04 17.08 2.64
C GLU A 88 -10.21 18.51 2.16
N GLN A 89 -10.47 18.66 0.87
CA GLN A 89 -10.80 19.94 0.28
C GLN A 89 -12.07 19.78 -0.54
N ILE A 90 -13.14 20.42 -0.08
CA ILE A 90 -14.41 20.49 -0.81
C ILE A 90 -14.45 21.82 -1.55
N THR A 91 -14.74 21.76 -2.86
CA THR A 91 -14.77 22.91 -3.77
C THR A 91 -16.04 22.90 -4.61
N SER A 92 -16.64 24.07 -4.76
CA SER A 92 -17.74 24.28 -5.70
C SER A 92 -17.28 24.03 -7.13
N THR A 93 -18.15 23.45 -7.96
CA THR A 93 -17.91 23.34 -9.41
C THR A 93 -18.80 24.34 -10.16
N PRO A 94 -18.55 24.59 -11.46
CA PRO A 94 -19.43 25.44 -12.26
C PRO A 94 -20.89 24.97 -12.30
N ASN A 95 -21.14 23.66 -12.15
CA ASN A 95 -22.48 23.12 -11.99
C ASN A 95 -22.81 23.08 -10.49
N PRO A 96 -23.78 23.89 -9.99
CA PRO A 96 -24.10 23.93 -8.56
C PRO A 96 -24.70 22.63 -8.02
N ALA A 97 -25.12 21.70 -8.90
CA ALA A 97 -25.53 20.36 -8.51
C ALA A 97 -24.35 19.46 -8.09
N PHE A 98 -23.11 19.82 -8.43
CA PHE A 98 -21.92 19.02 -8.13
C PHE A 98 -20.90 19.81 -7.31
N MET A 99 -20.34 19.14 -6.32
CA MET A 99 -19.16 19.60 -5.59
C MET A 99 -18.03 18.61 -5.78
N LYS A 100 -16.80 19.11 -5.88
CA LYS A 100 -15.60 18.28 -5.96
C LYS A 100 -15.01 18.17 -4.56
N ILE A 101 -14.79 16.94 -4.11
CA ILE A 101 -14.07 16.62 -2.88
C ILE A 101 -12.73 15.98 -3.25
N VAL A 102 -11.66 16.48 -2.64
CA VAL A 102 -10.32 15.91 -2.76
C VAL A 102 -9.90 15.43 -1.38
N VAL A 103 -9.60 14.15 -1.24
CA VAL A 103 -9.11 13.55 0.00
C VAL A 103 -7.66 13.12 -0.20
N THR A 104 -6.77 13.60 0.66
CA THR A 104 -5.37 13.14 0.71
C THR A 104 -5.11 12.43 2.02
N VAL A 105 -4.34 11.35 1.94
CA VAL A 105 -3.96 10.54 3.10
C VAL A 105 -2.44 10.40 3.09
N ALA A 106 -1.80 10.84 4.18
CA ALA A 106 -0.36 10.80 4.35
C ALA A 106 0.12 9.48 4.96
N ASP A 107 1.39 9.17 4.75
CA ASP A 107 2.06 8.04 5.37
C ASP A 107 2.13 8.25 6.89
N PRO A 108 1.74 7.25 7.71
CA PRO A 108 1.85 7.33 9.18
C PRO A 108 3.27 7.64 9.68
N ASN A 109 4.30 7.27 8.92
CA ASN A 109 5.70 7.46 9.27
C ASN A 109 6.33 8.71 8.62
N ASP A 110 5.71 9.27 7.58
CA ASP A 110 6.18 10.48 6.91
C ASP A 110 5.00 11.33 6.40
N ALA A 111 4.70 12.40 7.14
CA ALA A 111 3.60 13.31 6.79
C ALA A 111 3.76 14.01 5.43
N LYS A 112 4.98 14.07 4.86
CA LYS A 112 5.22 14.64 3.53
C LYS A 112 4.91 13.65 2.41
N HIS A 113 4.95 12.36 2.69
CA HIS A 113 4.65 11.32 1.72
C HIS A 113 3.15 11.07 1.70
N GLN A 114 2.49 11.37 0.58
CA GLN A 114 1.08 11.03 0.38
C GLN A 114 0.95 9.60 -0.15
N LEU A 115 0.26 8.74 0.60
CA LEU A 115 -0.04 7.38 0.18
C LEU A 115 -1.25 7.32 -0.77
N ARG A 116 -2.21 8.24 -0.60
CA ARG A 116 -3.41 8.32 -1.43
C ARG A 116 -3.82 9.76 -1.72
N HIS A 117 -4.26 9.98 -2.95
CA HIS A 117 -4.98 11.17 -3.42
C HIS A 117 -6.24 10.70 -4.14
N LEU A 118 -7.41 10.90 -3.53
CA LEU A 118 -8.71 10.50 -4.06
C LEU A 118 -9.50 11.75 -4.45
N VAL A 119 -10.05 11.76 -5.66
CA VAL A 119 -10.96 12.82 -6.12
C VAL A 119 -12.34 12.23 -6.29
N GLY A 120 -13.32 12.77 -5.59
CA GLY A 120 -14.72 12.41 -5.67
C GLY A 120 -15.59 13.59 -6.10
N PHE A 121 -16.81 13.28 -6.53
CA PHE A 121 -17.85 14.28 -6.79
C PHE A 121 -19.07 13.97 -5.93
N LEU A 122 -19.52 14.97 -5.19
CA LEU A 122 -20.74 14.92 -4.39
C LEU A 122 -21.88 15.53 -5.21
N ILE A 123 -23.05 14.91 -5.17
CA ILE A 123 -24.26 15.41 -5.83
C ILE A 123 -25.14 16.04 -4.77
N ASN A 124 -25.54 17.30 -4.98
CA ASN A 124 -26.46 17.98 -4.07
C ASN A 124 -27.90 17.51 -4.34
N PRO A 125 -28.55 16.79 -3.40
CA PRO A 125 -29.89 16.23 -3.58
C PRO A 125 -30.97 17.30 -3.70
N LYS A 126 -30.74 18.56 -3.31
CA LYS A 126 -31.70 19.66 -3.55
C LYS A 126 -32.00 19.86 -5.05
N PHE A 127 -31.04 19.53 -5.92
CA PHE A 127 -31.25 19.57 -7.38
C PHE A 127 -31.87 18.27 -7.93
N GLN A 128 -31.84 17.17 -7.17
CA GLN A 128 -32.39 15.88 -7.58
C GLN A 128 -33.93 15.87 -7.51
N TYR A 129 -34.53 16.62 -6.58
CA TYR A 129 -35.98 16.79 -6.44
C TYR A 129 -36.58 17.87 -7.36
N ALA A 130 -35.77 18.71 -7.99
CA ALA A 130 -36.26 19.80 -8.87
C ALA A 130 -36.73 19.32 -10.26
N LYS A 131 -36.60 18.03 -10.59
CA LYS A 131 -37.03 17.44 -11.87
C LYS A 131 -38.43 16.79 -11.87
N LEU A 132 -39.21 16.96 -10.81
CA LEU A 132 -40.53 16.32 -10.66
C LEU A 132 -41.73 17.28 -10.70
N ASN A 133 -41.56 18.54 -11.10
CA ASN A 133 -42.65 19.49 -11.35
C ASN A 133 -42.55 20.12 -12.74
#